data_AF-A0A1C7LWT1-F1
#
_entry.id   AF-A0A1C7LWT1-F1
#
_cell.length_a   1.000
_cell.length_b   1.000
_cell.length_c   1.000
_cell.angle_alpha   90.00
_cell.angle_beta   90.00
_cell.angle_gamma   90.00
#
_symmetry.space_group_name_H-M   'P 1'
#
loop_
_entity.id
_entity.type
_entity.pdbx_description
1 polymer ?
#
loop_
_entity_poly.entity_id
_entity_poly.type
_entity_poly.pdbx_seq_one_letter_code
_entity_poly.pdbx_strand_id
1 'polypeptide(L)'
;MTRLKPSHHFKEWSKTQVDVVKFLLKERNQLRKAVSRCEERQRREERLRVELLARDRLNRLVRKVDQSGLLPTHIRELREILQCLPEAEAAPLHEKLRQYETRRLLKVHDLNSNVDTL
;
A
#
# COMPACT_ATOMS: atom_id res chain seq x y z
N MET A 1 18.93 -66.86 19.34
CA MET A 1 18.38 -65.55 18.92
C MET A 1 18.96 -64.45 19.80
N THR A 2 20.06 -63.83 19.37
CA THR A 2 20.70 -62.72 20.08
C THR A 2 20.11 -61.40 19.57
N ARG A 3 19.36 -60.70 20.42
CA ARG A 3 18.87 -59.34 20.13
C ARG A 3 20.07 -58.38 20.08
N LEU A 4 20.36 -57.88 18.89
CA LEU A 4 21.24 -56.71 18.70
C LEU A 4 20.58 -55.51 19.38
N LYS A 5 21.21 -54.98 20.42
CA LYS A 5 20.84 -53.67 21.00
C LYS A 5 21.25 -52.58 19.99
N PRO A 6 20.37 -51.63 19.66
CA PRO A 6 20.76 -50.50 18.83
C PRO A 6 21.66 -49.58 19.65
N SER A 7 22.95 -49.54 19.30
CA SER A 7 23.89 -48.53 19.80
C SER A 7 23.54 -47.18 19.21
N HIS A 8 22.53 -46.52 19.80
CA HIS A 8 22.34 -45.09 19.62
C HIS A 8 23.43 -44.36 20.42
N HIS A 9 24.62 -44.20 19.83
CA HIS A 9 25.54 -43.16 20.25
C HIS A 9 24.95 -41.81 19.82
N PHE A 10 24.03 -41.28 20.61
CA PHE A 10 23.81 -39.84 20.62
C PHE A 10 25.12 -39.23 21.12
N LYS A 11 25.89 -38.61 20.21
CA LYS A 11 27.12 -37.91 20.57
C LYS A 11 26.69 -36.74 21.45
N GLU A 12 26.90 -36.83 22.76
CA GLU A 12 26.61 -35.73 23.67
C GLU A 12 27.46 -34.53 23.26
N TRP A 13 26.80 -33.40 23.05
CA TRP A 13 27.47 -32.17 22.64
C TRP A 13 28.28 -31.65 23.82
N SER A 14 29.51 -31.21 23.56
CA SER A 14 30.30 -30.56 24.60
C SER A 14 29.67 -29.22 24.98
N LYS A 15 29.88 -28.78 26.23
CA LYS A 15 29.38 -27.49 26.71
C LYS A 15 29.76 -26.33 25.77
N THR A 16 31.00 -26.34 25.26
CA THR A 16 31.50 -25.36 24.30
C THR A 16 30.70 -25.37 22.99
N GLN A 17 30.35 -26.56 22.46
CA GLN A 17 29.54 -26.67 21.24
C GLN A 17 28.13 -26.12 21.45
N VAL A 18 27.53 -26.38 22.62
CA VAL A 18 26.21 -25.83 23.00
C VAL A 18 26.27 -24.31 23.13
N ASP A 19 27.31 -23.76 23.74
CA ASP A 19 27.46 -22.32 23.94
C ASP A 19 27.67 -21.58 22.60
N VAL A 20 28.45 -22.17 21.68
CA VAL A 20 28.59 -21.64 20.31
C VAL A 20 27.25 -21.63 19.59
N VAL A 21 26.45 -22.70 19.66
CA VAL A 21 25.13 -22.72 19.02
C VAL A 21 24.18 -21.70 19.63
N LYS A 22 24.17 -21.53 20.96
CA LYS A 22 23.38 -20.49 21.62
C LYS A 22 23.77 -19.09 21.13
N PHE A 23 25.07 -18.82 21.00
CA PHE A 23 25.58 -17.57 20.45
C PHE A 23 25.10 -17.37 19.00
N LEU A 24 25.29 -18.36 18.13
CA LEU A 24 24.85 -18.30 16.73
C LEU A 24 23.33 -18.11 16.60
N LEU A 25 22.53 -18.74 17.46
CA LEU A 25 21.08 -18.56 17.49
C LEU A 25 20.70 -17.13 17.90
N LYS A 26 21.41 -16.55 18.87
CA LYS A 26 21.21 -15.15 19.29
C LYS A 26 21.51 -14.19 18.13
N GLU A 27 22.67 -14.35 17.49
CA GLU A 27 23.07 -13.53 16.34
C GLU A 27 22.07 -13.66 15.18
N ARG A 28 21.67 -14.89 14.83
CA ARG A 28 20.64 -15.15 13.82
C ARG A 28 19.33 -14.41 14.13
N ASN A 29 18.89 -14.44 15.38
CA ASN A 29 17.66 -13.76 15.80
C ASN A 29 17.79 -12.24 15.75
N GLN A 30 18.95 -11.69 16.10
CA GLN A 30 19.23 -10.26 15.97
C GLN A 30 19.26 -9.82 14.51
N LEU A 31 19.90 -10.59 13.64
CA LEU A 31 19.92 -10.35 12.20
C LEU A 31 18.51 -10.39 11.60
N ARG A 32 17.68 -11.38 11.96
CA ARG A 32 16.27 -11.43 11.52
C ARG A 32 15.49 -10.19 11.93
N LYS A 33 15.67 -9.70 13.17
CA LYS A 33 15.04 -8.45 13.62
C LYS A 33 15.57 -7.23 12.88
N ALA A 34 16.86 -7.19 12.55
CA ALA A 34 17.44 -6.11 11.76
C ALA A 34 16.87 -6.08 10.33
N VAL A 35 16.83 -7.23 9.65
CA VAL A 35 16.22 -7.36 8.31
C VAL A 35 14.76 -6.93 8.33
N SER A 36 13.97 -7.40 9.29
CA SER A 36 12.56 -7.00 9.42
C SER A 36 12.38 -5.48 9.57
N ARG A 37 13.25 -4.81 10.35
CA ARG A 37 13.22 -3.34 10.49
C ARG A 37 13.63 -2.63 9.19
N CYS A 38 14.61 -3.15 8.46
CA CYS A 38 15.03 -2.61 7.17
C CYS A 38 13.91 -2.73 6.12
N GLU A 39 13.26 -3.89 6.02
CA GLU A 39 12.13 -4.10 5.11
C GLU A 39 10.95 -3.17 5.45
N GLU A 40 10.63 -3.01 6.74
CA GLU A 40 9.57 -2.11 7.17
C GLU A 40 9.90 -0.66 6.80
N ARG A 41 11.15 -0.23 7.05
CA ARG A 41 11.62 1.09 6.66
C ARG A 41 11.52 1.30 5.15
N GLN A 42 11.96 0.34 4.35
CA GLN A 42 11.89 0.41 2.90
C GLN A 42 10.44 0.51 2.41
N ARG A 43 9.50 -0.24 3.00
CA ARG A 43 8.06 -0.12 2.68
C ARG A 43 7.51 1.26 3.02
N ARG A 44 7.96 1.87 4.13
CA ARG A 44 7.56 3.24 4.51
C ARG A 44 8.12 4.28 3.54
N GLU A 45 9.39 4.17 3.17
CA GLU A 45 10.03 5.06 2.21
C GLU A 45 9.36 4.96 0.82
N GLU A 46 9.02 3.76 0.36
CA GLU A 46 8.31 3.57 -0.90
C GLU A 46 6.91 4.19 -0.86
N ARG A 47 6.15 4.01 0.23
CA ARG A 47 4.84 4.67 0.41
C ARG A 47 4.97 6.19 0.32
N LEU A 48 5.91 6.78 1.06
CA LEU A 48 6.15 8.23 1.02
C LEU A 48 6.50 8.71 -0.38
N ARG A 49 7.30 7.95 -1.12
CA ARG A 49 7.66 8.27 -2.52
C ARG A 49 6.42 8.25 -3.43
N VAL A 50 5.58 7.23 -3.32
CA VAL A 50 4.32 7.13 -4.08
C VAL A 50 3.39 8.29 -3.75
N GLU A 51 3.24 8.64 -2.47
CA GLU A 51 2.42 9.76 -2.04
C GLU A 51 2.93 11.10 -2.58
N LEU A 52 4.25 11.34 -2.56
CA LEU A 52 4.84 12.56 -3.14
C LEU A 52 4.55 12.66 -4.64
N LEU A 53 4.72 11.56 -5.38
CA LEU A 53 4.39 11.52 -6.80
C LEU A 53 2.90 11.75 -7.06
N ALA A 54 2.03 11.24 -6.18
CA ALA A 54 0.59 11.47 -6.27
C ALA A 54 0.24 12.96 -6.04
N ARG A 55 0.86 13.61 -5.04
CA ARG A 55 0.69 15.06 -4.80
C ARG A 55 1.19 15.89 -5.98
N ASP A 56 2.32 15.53 -6.58
CA ASP A 56 2.81 16.19 -7.79
C ASP A 56 1.87 16.02 -8.98
N ARG A 57 1.32 14.81 -9.18
CA ARG A 57 0.30 14.55 -10.21
C ARG A 57 -0.96 15.37 -9.95
N LEU A 58 -1.40 15.48 -8.69
CA LEU A 58 -2.54 16.30 -8.31
C LEU A 58 -2.33 17.77 -8.67
N ASN A 59 -1.17 18.33 -8.33
CA ASN A 59 -0.83 19.71 -8.66
C ASN A 59 -0.82 19.96 -10.18
N ARG A 60 -0.33 19.01 -10.97
CA ARG A 60 -0.38 19.10 -12.44
C ARG A 60 -1.82 19.02 -12.95
N LEU A 61 -2.64 18.14 -12.37
CA LEU A 61 -4.03 18.00 -12.76
C LEU A 61 -4.83 19.29 -12.48
N VAL A 62 -4.62 19.92 -11.32
CA VAL A 62 -5.22 21.22 -11.00
C VAL A 62 -4.89 22.25 -12.08
N ARG A 63 -3.62 22.39 -12.45
CA ARG A 63 -3.21 23.32 -13.52
C ARG A 63 -3.87 23.01 -14.87
N LYS A 64 -4.01 21.73 -15.23
CA LYS A 64 -4.72 21.33 -16.48
C LYS A 64 -6.20 21.72 -16.42
N VAL A 65 -6.86 21.50 -15.27
CA VAL A 65 -8.26 21.88 -15.05
C VAL A 65 -8.44 23.39 -15.11
N ASP A 66 -7.52 24.17 -14.53
CA ASP A 66 -7.57 25.63 -14.59
C ASP A 66 -7.44 26.15 -16.03
N GLN A 67 -6.65 25.49 -16.87
CA GLN A 67 -6.41 25.90 -18.26
C GLN A 67 -7.52 25.49 -19.23
N SER A 68 -8.07 24.28 -19.07
CA SER A 68 -8.96 23.65 -20.06
C SER A 68 -10.36 23.36 -19.53
N GLY A 69 -10.64 23.74 -18.28
CA GLY A 69 -11.85 23.36 -17.58
C GLY A 69 -11.83 21.89 -17.13
N LEU A 70 -12.92 21.51 -16.46
CA LEU A 70 -13.07 20.16 -15.95
C LEU A 70 -13.56 19.20 -17.05
N LEU A 71 -12.70 18.28 -17.46
CA LEU A 71 -13.00 17.26 -18.46
C LEU A 71 -13.27 15.89 -17.78
N PRO A 72 -14.02 14.98 -18.42
CA PRO A 72 -14.22 13.63 -17.90
C PRO A 72 -12.91 12.86 -17.64
N THR A 73 -11.88 13.11 -18.45
CA THR A 73 -10.54 12.52 -18.28
C THR A 73 -9.86 12.99 -16.99
N HIS A 74 -10.07 14.24 -16.60
CA HIS A 74 -9.54 14.79 -15.34
C HIS A 74 -10.18 14.13 -14.11
N ILE A 75 -11.45 13.75 -14.18
CA ILE A 75 -12.15 13.04 -13.11
C ILE A 75 -11.57 11.63 -12.92
N ARG A 76 -11.27 10.93 -14.04
CA ARG A 76 -10.60 9.62 -13.98
C ARG A 76 -9.19 9.74 -13.39
N GLU A 77 -8.40 10.71 -13.88
CA GLU A 77 -7.05 10.98 -13.37
C GLU A 77 -7.08 11.34 -11.87
N LEU A 78 -8.06 12.13 -11.43
CA LEU A 78 -8.25 12.45 -10.01
C LEU A 78 -8.51 11.19 -9.17
N ARG A 79 -9.39 10.28 -9.61
CA ARG A 79 -9.65 9.02 -8.88
C ARG A 79 -8.40 8.18 -8.70
N GLU A 80 -7.60 8.04 -9.77
CA GLU A 80 -6.35 7.28 -9.73
C GLU A 80 -5.35 7.91 -8.75
N ILE A 81 -5.25 9.24 -8.73
CA ILE A 81 -4.36 9.96 -7.81
C ILE A 81 -4.79 9.76 -6.36
N LEU A 82 -6.09 9.84 -6.07
CA LEU A 82 -6.61 9.71 -4.70
C LEU A 82 -6.35 8.32 -4.11
N GLN A 83 -6.32 7.26 -4.93
CA GLN A 83 -5.97 5.90 -4.48
C GLN A 83 -4.53 5.78 -3.96
N CYS A 84 -3.65 6.71 -4.35
CA CYS A 84 -2.25 6.73 -3.93
C CYS A 84 -1.99 7.63 -2.71
N LEU A 85 -3.00 8.33 -2.21
CA LEU A 85 -2.89 9.22 -1.05
C LEU A 85 -3.39 8.53 0.23
N PRO A 86 -2.97 9.02 1.41
CA PRO A 86 -3.52 8.55 2.67
C PRO A 86 -5.03 8.77 2.73
N GLU A 87 -5.79 7.80 3.27
CA GLU A 87 -7.26 7.86 3.35
C GLU A 87 -7.75 9.14 4.05
N ALA A 88 -7.03 9.62 5.07
CA ALA A 88 -7.36 10.87 5.77
C ALA A 88 -7.36 12.10 4.85
N GLU A 89 -6.49 12.12 3.83
CA GLU A 89 -6.44 13.18 2.81
C GLU A 89 -7.42 12.91 1.66
N ALA A 90 -7.56 11.64 1.25
CA ALA A 90 -8.34 11.23 0.09
C ALA A 90 -9.86 11.21 0.33
N ALA A 91 -10.31 10.79 1.52
CA ALA A 91 -11.73 10.62 1.88
C ALA A 91 -12.60 11.88 1.58
N PRO A 92 -12.24 13.10 2.03
CA PRO A 92 -13.04 14.27 1.74
C PRO A 92 -13.08 14.63 0.25
N LEU A 93 -12.01 14.31 -0.50
CA LEU A 93 -11.94 14.55 -1.94
C LEU A 93 -12.77 13.53 -2.71
N HIS A 94 -12.79 12.27 -2.28
CA HIS A 94 -13.66 11.23 -2.81
C HIS A 94 -15.14 11.59 -2.64
N GLU A 95 -15.53 12.06 -1.46
CA GLU A 95 -16.91 12.45 -1.20
C GLU A 95 -17.33 13.64 -2.08
N LYS A 96 -16.48 14.66 -2.21
CA LYS A 96 -16.73 15.79 -3.12
C LYS A 96 -16.84 15.34 -4.58
N LEU A 97 -15.99 14.41 -5.01
CA LEU A 97 -16.04 13.88 -6.36
C LEU A 97 -17.34 13.12 -6.61
N ARG A 98 -17.76 12.27 -5.67
CA ARG A 98 -19.04 11.56 -5.73
C ARG A 98 -20.21 12.54 -5.82
N GLN A 99 -20.25 13.57 -4.98
CA GLN A 99 -21.30 14.59 -5.01
C GLN A 99 -21.35 15.33 -6.36
N TYR A 100 -20.19 15.65 -6.93
CA TYR A 100 -20.10 16.27 -8.25
C TYR A 100 -20.68 15.35 -9.34
N GLU A 101 -20.32 14.07 -9.33
CA GLU A 101 -20.83 13.09 -10.30
C GLU A 101 -22.34 12.88 -10.17
N THR A 102 -22.86 12.74 -8.94
CA THR A 102 -24.30 12.64 -8.69
C THR A 102 -25.05 13.85 -9.23
N ARG A 103 -24.57 15.07 -8.97
CA ARG A 103 -25.19 16.31 -9.49
C ARG A 103 -25.17 16.36 -11.02
N ARG A 104 -24.09 15.88 -11.64
CA ARG A 104 -23.97 15.83 -13.10
C ARG A 104 -24.95 14.84 -13.72
N LEU A 105 -25.12 13.66 -13.12
CA LEU A 105 -26.10 12.65 -13.57
C LEU A 105 -27.53 13.18 -13.47
N LEU A 106 -27.88 13.83 -12.35
CA LEU A 106 -29.20 14.44 -12.17
C LEU A 106 -29.49 15.54 -13.22
N LYS A 107 -28.52 16.43 -13.49
CA LYS A 107 -28.66 17.45 -14.55
C LYS A 107 -28.88 16.85 -15.94
N VAL A 108 -28.22 15.75 -16.27
CA VAL A 108 -28.42 15.06 -17.56
C VAL A 108 -29.82 14.46 -17.64
N HIS A 109 -30.33 13.91 -16.54
CA HIS A 109 -31.68 13.38 -16.47
C HIS A 109 -32.75 14.48 -16.66
N ASP A 110 -32.61 15.62 -15.99
CA ASP A 110 -33.52 16.78 -16.11
C ASP A 110 -33.52 17.38 -17.53
N LEU A 111 -32.39 17.33 -18.23
CA LEU A 111 -32.29 17.76 -19.62
C LEU A 111 -32.97 16.78 -20.58
N ASN A 112 -32.79 15.47 -20.38
CA ASN A 112 -33.45 14.46 -21.22
C ASN A 112 -34.97 14.43 -21.00
N SER A 113 -35.43 14.56 -19.75
CA SER A 113 -36.87 14.55 -19.43
C SER A 113 -37.64 15.79 -19.88
N ASN A 114 -36.95 16.88 -20.26
CA ASN A 114 -37.56 18.03 -20.93
C ASN A 114 -37.58 17.91 -22.47
N VAL A 115 -36.81 17.00 -23.06
CA VAL A 115 -36.81 16.75 -24.50
C VAL A 115 -37.92 15.76 -24.89
N ASP A 116 -38.29 14.84 -23.99
CA ASP A 116 -39.38 13.88 -24.20
C ASP A 116 -40.80 14.48 -24.04
N THR A 117 -40.91 15.77 -23.72
CA THR A 117 -42.18 16.50 -23.51
C THR A 117 -42.52 17.51 -24.61
N LEU A 118 -41.75 17.55 -25.69
CA LEU A 118 -41.96 18.39 -26.88
C LEU A 118 -42.21 17.53 -28.12
#